data_AF-A0A7C1IIH9-F1
#
_entry.id   AF-A0A7C1IIH9-F1
#
_cell.length_a   1.000
_cell.length_b   1.000
_cell.length_c   1.000
_cell.angle_alpha   90.00
_cell.angle_beta   90.00
_cell.angle_gamma   90.00
#
_symmetry.space_group_name_H-M   'P 1'
#
loop_
_entity.id
_entity.type
_entity.pdbx_description
1 polymer ?
#
loop_
_entity_poly.entity_id
_entity_poly.type
_entity_poly.pdbx_seq_one_letter_code
_entity_poly.pdbx_strand_id
1 'polypeptide(L)'
;MKSSEIREYKSPDELLVALDEDINELRKLLADNLRKLEDMRRRVDQQKLIKQTLQKIFPQYRAAEPRNAIELREAQLVIGPTVEQEIEAMEEVLDLMNRKLNILLSIRKELEVLSQYKSSLRIVVYYFDGIPRRIHISY
;
A
#
# COMPACT_ATOMS: atom_id res chain seq x y z
N MET A 1 -2.75 -10.51 -9.76
CA MET A 1 -2.88 -11.23 -8.46
C MET A 1 -4.36 -11.44 -8.21
N LYS A 2 -4.83 -12.68 -8.08
CA LYS A 2 -6.25 -12.97 -7.80
C LYS A 2 -6.56 -12.53 -6.36
N SER A 3 -7.58 -11.68 -6.17
CA SER A 3 -7.83 -10.96 -4.90
C SER A 3 -8.53 -11.80 -3.83
N SER A 4 -8.67 -13.11 -3.99
CA SER A 4 -9.37 -13.97 -3.04
C SER A 4 -8.61 -15.29 -2.89
N GLU A 5 -8.31 -15.65 -1.65
CA GLU A 5 -7.54 -16.84 -1.30
C GLU A 5 -8.17 -17.50 -0.08
N ILE A 6 -8.09 -18.84 0.01
CA ILE A 6 -8.52 -19.59 1.18
C ILE A 6 -7.29 -20.35 1.68
N ARG A 7 -6.89 -20.10 2.93
CA ARG A 7 -5.77 -20.78 3.59
C ARG A 7 -6.29 -21.60 4.77
N GLU A 8 -5.67 -22.75 5.00
CA GLU A 8 -6.00 -23.63 6.12
C GLU A 8 -4.79 -23.77 7.04
N TYR A 9 -5.04 -23.68 8.35
CA TYR A 9 -4.05 -23.74 9.40
C TYR A 9 -4.46 -24.81 10.43
N LYS A 10 -3.47 -25.50 10.97
CA LYS A 10 -3.62 -26.61 11.92
C LYS A 10 -3.58 -26.15 13.38
N SER A 11 -3.17 -24.91 13.61
CA SER A 11 -3.15 -24.29 14.94
C SER A 11 -3.28 -22.77 14.84
N PRO A 12 -3.70 -22.12 15.95
CA PRO A 12 -3.64 -20.66 16.07
C PRO A 12 -2.25 -20.10 15.83
N ASP A 13 -1.20 -20.78 16.32
CA ASP A 13 0.19 -20.33 16.15
C ASP A 13 0.61 -20.30 14.67
N GLU A 14 0.21 -21.30 13.87
CA GLU A 14 0.50 -21.33 12.44
C GLU A 14 -0.16 -20.16 11.70
N LEU A 15 -1.40 -19.82 12.07
CA LEU A 15 -2.07 -18.63 11.55
C LEU A 15 -1.35 -17.33 11.94
N LEU A 16 -0.93 -17.21 13.21
CA LEU A 16 -0.21 -16.01 13.69
C LEU A 16 1.13 -15.82 12.97
N VAL A 17 1.88 -16.91 12.75
CA VAL A 17 3.12 -16.87 11.96
C VAL A 17 2.85 -16.40 10.53
N ALA A 18 1.83 -16.94 9.87
CA ALA A 18 1.49 -16.52 8.51
C ALA A 18 1.07 -15.04 8.44
N LEU A 19 0.33 -14.54 9.44
CA LEU A 19 -0.01 -13.12 9.52
C LEU A 19 1.23 -12.24 9.75
N ASP A 20 2.16 -12.69 10.60
CA ASP A 20 3.42 -11.98 10.84
C ASP A 20 4.30 -11.91 9.58
N GLU A 21 4.30 -12.97 8.75
CA GLU A 21 4.93 -12.98 7.43
C GLU A 21 4.28 -11.97 6.48
N ASP A 22 2.96 -12.03 6.30
CA ASP A 22 2.20 -11.09 5.45
C ASP A 22 2.43 -9.62 5.87
N ILE A 23 2.47 -9.35 7.19
CA ILE A 23 2.76 -8.03 7.77
C ILE A 23 4.18 -7.58 7.42
N ASN A 24 5.17 -8.47 7.55
CA ASN A 24 6.57 -8.14 7.29
C ASN A 24 6.82 -7.89 5.80
N GLU A 25 6.21 -8.66 4.92
CA GLU A 25 6.27 -8.43 3.47
C GLU A 25 5.68 -7.07 3.10
N LEU A 26 4.50 -6.73 3.65
CA LEU A 26 3.87 -5.44 3.40
C LEU A 26 4.69 -4.27 3.95
N ARG A 27 5.30 -4.42 5.13
CA ARG A 27 6.21 -3.41 5.70
C ARG A 27 7.42 -3.16 4.81
N LYS A 28 8.04 -4.23 4.30
CA LYS A 28 9.18 -4.13 3.39
C LYS A 28 8.78 -3.39 2.11
N LEU A 29 7.64 -3.76 1.52
CA LEU A 29 7.13 -3.12 0.32
C LEU A 29 6.77 -1.64 0.55
N LEU A 30 6.18 -1.30 1.70
CA LEU A 30 5.94 0.09 2.11
C LEU A 30 7.24 0.88 2.22
N ALA A 31 8.25 0.35 2.91
CA ALA A 31 9.55 1.01 3.08
C ALA A 31 10.28 1.23 1.75
N ASP A 32 10.21 0.28 0.82
CA ASP A 32 10.79 0.42 -0.51
C ASP A 32 10.10 1.52 -1.32
N ASN A 33 8.77 1.61 -1.25
CA ASN A 33 8.01 2.62 -1.98
C ASN A 33 8.12 4.02 -1.34
N LEU A 34 8.20 4.13 -0.01
CA LEU A 34 8.47 5.41 0.67
C LEU A 34 9.82 6.00 0.24
N ARG A 35 10.86 5.17 0.11
CA ARG A 35 12.16 5.63 -0.40
C ARG A 35 12.08 6.18 -1.82
N LYS A 36 11.33 5.50 -2.70
CA LYS A 36 11.08 5.99 -4.07
C LYS A 36 10.33 7.31 -4.07
N LEU A 37 9.31 7.45 -3.21
CA LEU A 37 8.56 8.71 -3.06
C LEU A 37 9.48 9.86 -2.63
N GLU A 38 10.35 9.63 -1.66
CA GLU A 38 11.32 10.64 -1.22
C GLU A 38 12.27 11.07 -2.35
N ASP A 39 12.75 10.12 -3.14
CA ASP A 39 13.62 10.42 -4.29
C ASP A 39 12.89 11.23 -5.38
N MET A 40 11.61 10.94 -5.64
CA MET A 40 10.79 11.73 -6.57
C MET A 40 10.56 13.15 -6.05
N ARG A 41 10.22 13.31 -4.77
CA ARG A 41 10.04 14.63 -4.13
C ARG A 41 11.30 15.49 -4.25
N ARG A 42 12.48 14.92 -3.98
CA ARG A 42 13.77 15.63 -4.14
C ARG A 42 13.98 16.15 -5.57
N ARG A 43 13.62 15.36 -6.58
CA ARG A 43 13.73 15.76 -8.00
C ARG A 43 12.78 16.91 -8.33
N VAL A 44 11.54 16.87 -7.82
CA VAL A 44 10.55 17.94 -8.00
C VAL A 44 11.01 19.23 -7.35
N ASP A 45 11.52 19.18 -6.13
CA ASP A 45 11.99 20.38 -5.42
C ASP A 45 13.15 21.05 -6.17
N GLN A 46 14.09 20.25 -6.69
CA GLN A 46 15.16 20.75 -7.56
C GLN A 46 14.61 21.38 -8.85
N GLN A 47 13.65 20.73 -9.51
CA GLN A 47 13.03 21.27 -10.73
C GLN A 47 12.26 22.57 -10.46
N LYS A 48 11.53 22.66 -9.35
CA LYS A 48 10.82 23.88 -8.93
C LYS A 48 11.79 25.01 -8.68
N LEU A 49 12.91 24.75 -8.00
CA LEU A 49 13.95 25.75 -7.76
C LEU A 49 14.56 26.28 -9.06
N ILE A 50 14.83 25.40 -10.03
CA ILE A 50 15.33 25.77 -11.36
C ILE A 50 14.28 26.61 -12.10
N LYS A 51 13.02 26.16 -12.14
CA LYS A 51 11.91 26.90 -12.79
C LYS A 51 11.73 28.29 -12.19
N GLN A 52 11.75 28.42 -10.86
CA GLN A 52 11.66 29.70 -10.17
C GLN A 52 12.84 30.62 -10.50
N THR A 53 14.06 30.07 -10.52
CA THR A 53 15.26 30.82 -10.91
C THR A 53 15.17 31.32 -12.35
N LEU A 54 14.73 30.45 -13.27
CA LEU A 54 14.56 30.81 -14.68
C LEU A 54 13.46 31.86 -14.89
N GLN A 55 12.34 31.80 -14.17
CA GLN A 55 11.29 32.84 -14.23
C GLN A 55 11.78 34.20 -13.70
N LYS A 56 12.64 34.21 -12.68
CA LYS A 56 13.26 35.45 -12.18
C LYS A 56 14.20 36.09 -13.21
N ILE A 57 14.94 35.28 -13.97
CA ILE A 57 15.90 35.75 -14.98
C ILE A 57 15.20 36.08 -16.30
N PHE A 58 14.20 35.30 -16.69
CA PHE A 58 13.45 35.39 -17.95
C PHE A 58 11.95 35.49 -17.67
N PRO A 59 11.40 36.70 -17.47
CA PRO A 59 9.99 36.90 -17.12
C PRO A 59 8.98 36.35 -18.14
N GLN A 60 9.41 36.17 -19.39
CA GLN A 60 8.62 35.59 -20.48
C GLN A 60 8.51 34.05 -20.42
N TYR A 61 9.28 33.36 -19.57
CA TYR A 61 9.22 31.90 -19.44
C TYR A 61 7.93 31.47 -18.74
N ARG A 62 7.07 30.73 -19.44
CA ARG A 62 5.91 30.03 -18.85
C ARG A 62 6.06 28.53 -19.03
N ALA A 63 6.03 27.79 -17.92
CA ALA A 63 5.97 26.34 -17.96
C ALA A 63 4.57 25.89 -18.45
N ALA A 64 4.53 24.93 -19.37
CA ALA A 64 3.27 24.32 -19.81
C ALA A 64 2.70 23.40 -18.70
N GLU A 65 1.39 23.45 -18.49
CA GLU A 65 0.68 22.46 -17.68
C GLU A 65 0.24 21.29 -18.58
N PRO A 66 0.65 20.04 -18.32
CA PRO A 66 0.03 18.89 -18.93
C PRO A 66 -1.25 18.57 -18.14
N ARG A 67 -2.40 18.56 -18.82
CA ARG A 67 -3.65 18.05 -18.26
C ARG A 67 -4.35 17.16 -19.29
N ASN A 68 -3.91 15.91 -19.37
CA ASN A 68 -4.58 14.86 -20.12
C ASN A 68 -4.95 13.71 -19.17
N ALA A 69 -6.01 13.89 -18.38
CA ALA A 69 -6.59 12.84 -17.53
C ALA A 69 -7.92 12.36 -18.13
N ILE A 70 -8.11 11.04 -18.19
CA ILE A 70 -9.31 10.35 -18.66
C ILE A 70 -9.84 9.52 -17.48
N GLU A 71 -11.02 9.88 -17.00
CA GLU A 71 -11.71 9.11 -15.96
C GLU A 71 -12.22 7.77 -16.51
N LEU A 72 -11.93 6.69 -15.81
CA LEU A 72 -12.53 5.37 -16.01
C LEU A 72 -13.51 5.10 -14.85
N ARG A 73 -14.27 4.00 -14.92
CA ARG A 73 -15.30 3.70 -13.90
C ARG A 73 -14.73 3.51 -12.49
N GLU A 74 -13.55 2.91 -12.38
CA GLU A 74 -12.92 2.55 -11.09
C GLU A 74 -11.43 2.93 -11.05
N ALA A 75 -10.97 3.72 -12.00
CA ALA A 75 -9.57 4.10 -12.16
C ALA A 75 -9.46 5.40 -12.97
N GLN A 76 -8.26 5.96 -13.05
CA GLN A 76 -7.98 7.14 -13.88
C GLN A 76 -6.79 6.85 -14.79
N LEU A 77 -6.85 7.28 -16.05
CA LEU A 77 -5.76 7.20 -17.00
C LEU A 77 -5.18 8.60 -17.25
N VAL A 78 -3.90 8.79 -16.93
CA VAL A 78 -3.19 10.06 -17.18
C VAL A 78 -2.12 9.83 -18.24
N ILE A 79 -2.15 10.60 -19.33
CA ILE A 79 -1.18 10.49 -20.44
C ILE A 79 -0.14 11.62 -20.31
N GLY A 80 1.13 11.23 -20.13
CA GLY A 80 2.22 12.18 -19.90
C GLY A 80 2.09 12.92 -18.57
N PRO A 81 1.97 12.21 -17.43
CA PRO A 81 1.79 12.84 -16.13
C PRO A 81 2.96 13.76 -15.78
N THR A 82 2.68 14.82 -15.01
CA THR A 82 3.74 15.54 -14.33
C THR A 82 4.31 14.70 -13.19
N VAL A 83 5.54 15.00 -12.77
CA VAL A 83 6.13 14.33 -11.60
C VAL A 83 5.32 14.61 -10.34
N GLU A 84 4.66 15.76 -10.23
CA GLU A 84 3.72 16.05 -9.15
C GLU A 84 2.51 15.09 -9.16
N GLN A 85 1.94 14.78 -10.32
CA GLN A 85 0.84 13.81 -10.44
C GLN A 85 1.29 12.38 -10.12
N GLU A 86 2.52 12.01 -10.50
CA GLU A 86 3.09 10.71 -10.13
C GLU A 86 3.31 10.58 -8.61
N ILE A 87 3.76 11.66 -7.96
CA ILE A 87 3.91 11.74 -6.50
C ILE A 87 2.55 11.57 -5.82
N GLU A 88 1.53 12.30 -6.26
CA GLU A 88 0.17 12.23 -5.71
C GLU A 88 -0.41 10.82 -5.83
N ALA A 89 -0.34 10.22 -7.02
CA ALA A 89 -0.80 8.84 -7.23
C ALA A 89 -0.05 7.82 -6.36
N MET A 90 1.26 8.03 -6.16
CA MET A 90 2.06 7.14 -5.31
C MET A 90 1.71 7.29 -3.82
N GLU A 91 1.41 8.51 -3.36
CA GLU A 91 0.95 8.78 -2.00
C GLU A 91 -0.39 8.10 -1.71
N GLU A 92 -1.34 8.19 -2.64
CA GLU A 92 -2.64 7.50 -2.50
C GLU A 92 -2.48 5.98 -2.33
N VAL A 93 -1.62 5.35 -3.14
CA VAL A 93 -1.35 3.91 -3.04
C VAL A 93 -0.65 3.57 -1.72
N LEU A 94 0.31 4.38 -1.29
CA LEU A 94 1.00 4.19 0.00
C LEU A 94 0.04 4.30 1.19
N ASP A 95 -0.93 5.22 1.13
CA ASP A 95 -1.97 5.34 2.15
C ASP A 95 -2.86 4.10 2.23
N LEU A 96 -3.25 3.54 1.08
CA LEU A 96 -4.00 2.28 1.04
C LEU A 96 -3.20 1.11 1.62
N MET A 97 -1.91 1.02 1.27
CA MET A 97 -1.00 0.01 1.83
C MET A 97 -0.85 0.16 3.35
N ASN A 98 -0.73 1.38 3.86
CA ASN A 98 -0.61 1.66 5.29
C ASN A 98 -1.91 1.31 6.05
N ARG A 99 -3.08 1.62 5.47
CA ARG A 99 -4.39 1.20 6.00
C ARG A 99 -4.48 -0.33 6.09
N LYS A 100 -4.07 -1.04 5.03
CA LYS A 100 -4.02 -2.51 5.02
C LYS A 100 -3.10 -3.06 6.10
N LEU A 101 -1.92 -2.47 6.28
CA LEU A 101 -0.98 -2.87 7.34
C LEU A 101 -1.60 -2.72 8.73
N ASN A 102 -2.28 -1.59 9.00
CA ASN A 102 -2.94 -1.35 10.28
C ASN A 102 -4.06 -2.36 10.56
N ILE A 103 -4.84 -2.72 9.53
CA ILE A 103 -5.88 -3.75 9.64
C ILE A 103 -5.24 -5.10 10.00
N LEU A 104 -4.18 -5.51 9.31
CA LEU A 104 -3.50 -6.78 9.59
C LEU A 104 -2.92 -6.82 11.00
N LEU A 105 -2.29 -5.73 11.46
CA LEU A 105 -1.78 -5.61 12.82
C LEU A 105 -2.89 -5.74 13.88
N SER A 106 -4.07 -5.14 13.64
CA SER A 106 -5.22 -5.27 14.53
C SER A 106 -5.71 -6.70 14.60
N ILE A 107 -5.95 -7.33 13.44
CA ILE A 107 -6.42 -8.72 13.37
C ILE A 107 -5.44 -9.65 14.06
N ARG A 108 -4.14 -9.54 13.77
CA ARG A 108 -3.09 -10.35 14.38
C ARG A 108 -3.11 -10.22 15.90
N LYS A 109 -3.22 -9.00 16.43
CA LYS A 109 -3.31 -8.74 17.87
C LYS A 109 -4.57 -9.34 18.50
N GLU A 110 -5.72 -9.19 17.86
CA GLU A 110 -6.99 -9.75 18.35
C GLU A 110 -6.97 -11.28 18.40
N LEU A 111 -6.30 -11.92 17.44
CA LEU A 111 -6.16 -13.38 17.37
C LEU A 111 -5.10 -13.95 18.33
N GLU A 112 -4.24 -13.14 18.94
CA GLU A 112 -3.23 -13.61 19.90
C GLU A 112 -3.86 -14.43 21.03
N VAL A 113 -5.09 -14.09 21.45
CA VAL A 113 -5.80 -14.80 22.53
C VAL A 113 -6.00 -16.28 22.20
N LEU A 114 -6.10 -16.64 20.92
CA LEU A 114 -6.29 -18.03 20.49
C LEU A 114 -5.05 -18.90 20.72
N SER A 115 -3.86 -18.31 20.86
CA SER A 115 -2.63 -19.06 21.20
C SER A 115 -2.68 -19.75 22.57
N GLN A 116 -3.62 -19.34 23.44
CA GLN A 116 -3.86 -20.00 24.71
C GLN A 116 -4.51 -21.39 24.53
N TYR A 117 -5.11 -21.65 23.37
CA TYR A 117 -5.76 -22.91 23.07
C TYR A 117 -4.73 -23.96 22.63
N LYS A 118 -4.48 -24.94 23.50
CA LYS A 118 -3.42 -25.96 23.34
C LYS A 118 -3.84 -27.17 22.49
N SER A 119 -5.11 -27.30 22.14
CA SER A 119 -5.61 -28.43 21.35
C SER A 119 -5.59 -28.11 19.85
N SER A 120 -5.55 -29.15 19.01
CA SER A 120 -5.59 -28.98 17.55
C SER A 120 -6.92 -28.36 17.12
N LEU A 121 -6.85 -27.26 16.38
CA LEU A 121 -8.01 -26.61 15.77
C LEU A 121 -7.81 -26.58 14.27
N ARG A 122 -8.82 -26.98 13.51
CA ARG A 122 -8.83 -26.73 12.07
C ARG A 122 -9.29 -25.30 11.84
N ILE A 123 -8.42 -24.46 11.30
CA ILE A 123 -8.71 -23.04 11.05
C ILE A 123 -8.70 -22.79 9.55
N VAL A 124 -9.82 -22.30 9.01
CA VAL A 124 -9.94 -21.93 7.59
C VAL A 124 -10.15 -20.43 7.47
N VAL A 125 -9.25 -19.75 6.78
CA VAL A 125 -9.27 -18.29 6.63
C VAL A 125 -9.52 -17.92 5.19
N TYR A 126 -10.52 -17.06 4.98
CA TYR A 126 -10.91 -16.51 3.69
C TYR A 126 -10.35 -15.11 3.58
N TYR A 127 -9.41 -14.93 2.67
CA TYR A 127 -8.76 -13.66 2.40
C TYR A 127 -9.46 -12.94 1.24
N PHE A 128 -9.58 -11.62 1.37
CA PHE A 128 -9.88 -10.73 0.25
C PHE A 128 -8.88 -9.59 0.24
N ASP A 129 -8.19 -9.41 -0.89
CA ASP A 129 -7.08 -8.49 -1.05
C ASP A 129 -6.04 -8.65 0.06
N GLY A 130 -5.64 -9.89 0.34
CA GLY A 130 -4.66 -10.22 1.39
C GLY A 130 -5.08 -9.86 2.82
N ILE A 131 -6.34 -9.49 3.05
CA ILE A 131 -6.89 -9.24 4.39
C ILE A 131 -7.80 -10.42 4.76
N PRO A 132 -7.60 -11.05 5.94
CA PRO A 132 -8.56 -12.02 6.48
C PRO A 132 -9.95 -11.38 6.62
N ARG A 133 -10.95 -11.92 5.92
CA ARG A 133 -12.35 -11.45 5.99
C ARG A 133 -13.24 -12.37 6.81
N ARG A 134 -12.96 -13.67 6.79
CA ARG A 134 -13.65 -14.66 7.61
C ARG A 134 -12.67 -15.70 8.10
N ILE A 135 -12.82 -16.11 9.34
CA ILE A 135 -12.02 -17.15 9.99
C ILE A 135 -13.01 -18.16 10.56
N HIS A 136 -12.95 -19.40 10.09
CA HIS A 136 -13.73 -20.51 10.61
C HIS A 136 -12.83 -21.37 11.49
N ILE A 137 -13.32 -21.74 12.66
CA ILE A 137 -12.64 -22.64 13.58
C ILE A 137 -13.54 -23.86 13.75
N SER A 138 -12.99 -25.05 13.52
CA SER A 138 -13.67 -26.34 13.76
C SER A 138 -12.88 -27.15 14.78
N TYR A 139 -13.60 -27.82 15.69
CA TYR A 139 -13.08 -28.63 16.78
C TYR A 139 -13.49 -30.10 16.63
#